data_AF-A0AB74IDE8-F1
#
_entry.id   AF-A0AB74IDE8-F1
#
_cell.length_a   1.000
_cell.length_b   1.000
_cell.length_c   1.000
_cell.angle_alpha   90.00
_cell.angle_beta   90.00
_cell.angle_gamma   90.00
#
_symmetry.space_group_name_H-M   'P 1'
#
loop_
_entity.id
_entity.type
_entity.pdbx_description
1 polymer ?
#
loop_
_entity_poly.entity_id
_entity_poly.type
_entity_poly.pdbx_seq_one_letter_code
_entity_poly.pdbx_strand_id
1 'polypeptide(L)'
;MLQNRLNVLIAQKGYSIKKVHDDTGLSRTTISNLVNNVGGGIQSVTLNRLCLYFGITPADFFDFVPFDLSYDAVADKLSALNIVSESDDPGGSFFNLIISADNGQLSVNKYYFRVGVFFFNKGLSDPQDYKVPYSAYVYVAGWSQDKHQEEALQFKRMYFDKMPAAFQEQFYTSCTQHIVEYVSLSLAPKRLIFEADSDYKMIVNLPYGRTVEASIIPK
;
A
#
# COMPACT_ATOMS: atom_id res chain seq x y z
N MET A 1 -6.07 -4.63 14.34
CA MET A 1 -5.27 -3.45 13.94
C MET A 1 -5.65 -2.23 14.75
N LEU A 2 -4.65 -1.66 15.41
CA LEU A 2 -4.76 -0.48 16.27
C LEU A 2 -3.87 0.62 15.71
N GLN A 3 -4.42 1.83 15.53
CA GLN A 3 -3.67 2.95 14.98
C GLN A 3 -3.92 4.22 15.79
N ASN A 4 -2.87 5.02 15.97
CA ASN A 4 -3.01 6.29 16.66
C ASN A 4 -3.47 7.40 15.71
N ARG A 5 -4.23 8.35 16.25
CA ARG A 5 -4.86 9.45 15.52
C ARG A 5 -4.12 10.77 15.71
N LEU A 6 -2.84 10.75 16.11
CA LEU A 6 -2.12 11.97 16.49
C LEU A 6 -2.03 12.98 15.33
N ASN A 7 -1.88 12.51 14.09
CA ASN A 7 -1.91 13.36 12.90
C ASN A 7 -3.24 14.14 12.79
N VAL A 8 -4.38 13.48 12.98
CA VAL A 8 -5.71 14.07 12.94
C VAL A 8 -5.90 15.04 14.09
N LEU A 9 -5.51 14.66 15.31
CA LEU A 9 -5.64 15.49 16.51
C LEU A 9 -4.82 16.78 16.41
N ILE A 10 -3.59 16.70 15.90
CA ILE A 10 -2.73 17.87 15.63
C ILE A 10 -3.40 18.78 14.59
N ALA A 11 -3.88 18.22 13.48
CA ALA A 11 -4.53 18.98 12.42
C ALA A 11 -5.82 19.67 12.89
N GLN A 12 -6.68 18.98 13.66
CA GLN A 12 -7.92 19.54 14.21
C GLN A 12 -7.69 20.73 15.14
N LYS A 13 -6.57 20.75 15.87
CA LYS A 13 -6.18 21.88 16.73
C LYS A 13 -5.37 22.95 15.99
N GLY A 14 -5.02 22.74 14.72
CA GLY A 14 -4.13 23.62 13.96
C GLY A 14 -2.71 23.68 14.54
N TYR A 15 -2.27 22.62 15.21
CA TYR A 15 -0.95 22.56 15.85
C TYR A 15 0.12 22.11 14.87
N SER A 16 1.37 22.46 15.16
CA SER A 16 2.53 21.88 14.48
C SER A 16 3.19 20.83 15.38
N ILE A 17 3.97 19.93 14.79
CA ILE A 17 4.83 19.00 15.55
C ILE A 17 5.74 19.76 16.51
N LYS A 18 6.28 20.91 16.07
CA LYS A 18 7.09 21.80 16.91
C LYS A 18 6.32 22.28 18.14
N LYS A 19 5.08 22.75 17.96
CA LYS A 19 4.24 23.20 19.08
C LYS A 19 3.98 22.06 20.07
N VAL A 20 3.63 20.87 19.58
CA VAL A 20 3.38 19.71 20.46
C VAL A 20 4.65 19.32 21.21
N HIS A 21 5.81 19.36 20.55
CA HIS A 21 7.11 19.15 21.20
C HIS A 21 7.35 20.17 22.32
N ASP A 22 7.19 21.45 22.02
CA ASP A 22 7.48 22.54 22.94
C ASP A 22 6.54 22.50 24.17
N ASP A 23 5.25 22.16 23.96
CA ASP A 23 4.25 22.13 25.03
C ASP A 23 4.28 20.84 25.88
N THR A 24 4.68 19.70 25.29
CA THR A 24 4.65 18.39 25.97
C THR A 24 6.03 17.88 26.40
N GLY A 25 7.11 18.48 25.91
CA GLY A 25 8.48 18.00 26.13
C GLY A 25 8.76 16.60 25.56
N LEU A 26 7.88 16.05 24.71
CA LEU A 26 8.14 14.82 23.96
C LEU A 26 9.09 15.10 22.81
N SER A 27 10.02 14.19 22.50
CA SER A 27 10.97 14.41 21.41
C SER A 27 10.26 14.57 20.05
N ARG A 28 10.81 15.39 19.15
CA ARG A 28 10.26 15.58 17.81
C ARG A 28 10.21 14.27 17.04
N THR A 29 11.21 13.41 17.22
CA THR A 29 11.27 12.08 16.61
C THR A 29 10.12 11.20 17.11
N THR A 30 9.83 11.21 18.42
CA THR A 30 8.69 10.48 18.99
C THR A 30 7.36 10.96 18.39
N ILE A 31 7.15 12.28 18.35
CA ILE A 31 5.91 12.85 17.79
C ILE A 31 5.81 12.55 16.29
N SER A 32 6.89 12.71 15.55
CA SER A 32 6.95 12.41 14.11
C SER A 32 6.63 10.94 13.84
N ASN A 33 7.20 10.00 14.61
CA ASN A 33 6.90 8.58 14.47
C ASN A 33 5.43 8.29 14.76
N LEU A 34 4.85 8.87 15.81
CA LEU A 34 3.43 8.71 16.12
C LEU A 34 2.53 9.29 15.02
N VAL A 35 2.81 10.51 14.55
CA VAL A 35 2.08 11.15 13.43
C VAL A 35 2.09 10.29 12.17
N ASN A 36 3.24 9.66 11.87
CA ASN A 36 3.39 8.80 10.71
C ASN A 36 3.02 7.33 10.98
N ASN A 37 2.54 7.00 12.19
CA ASN A 37 2.27 5.62 12.62
C ASN A 37 3.44 4.64 12.40
N VAL A 38 4.67 5.12 12.59
CA VAL A 38 5.91 4.34 12.46
C VAL A 38 6.36 3.85 13.84
N GLY A 39 6.70 2.57 13.96
CA GLY A 39 7.32 1.96 15.14
C GLY A 39 6.40 1.06 15.98
N GLY A 40 6.98 0.37 16.97
CA GLY A 40 6.36 -0.73 17.72
C GLY A 40 5.40 -0.35 18.86
N GLY A 41 4.73 0.80 18.77
CA GLY A 41 3.71 1.24 19.74
C GLY A 41 4.11 2.46 20.60
N ILE A 42 3.18 2.90 21.44
CA ILE A 42 3.32 4.06 22.33
C ILE A 42 3.38 3.62 23.80
N GLN A 43 4.34 4.17 24.54
CA GLN A 43 4.43 3.93 25.98
C GLN A 43 3.28 4.64 26.72
N SER A 44 2.73 4.00 27.76
CA SER A 44 1.59 4.54 28.53
C SER A 44 1.84 5.94 29.10
N VAL A 45 3.08 6.25 29.51
CA VAL A 45 3.46 7.59 29.99
C VAL A 45 3.35 8.65 28.87
N THR A 46 3.75 8.29 27.65
CA THR A 46 3.65 9.17 26.48
C THR A 46 2.18 9.37 26.09
N LEU A 47 1.40 8.29 26.06
CA LEU A 47 -0.03 8.33 25.81
C LEU A 47 -0.75 9.23 26.82
N ASN A 48 -0.52 9.04 28.11
CA ASN A 48 -1.14 9.84 29.16
C ASN A 48 -0.85 11.34 28.97
N ARG A 49 0.40 11.69 28.62
CA ARG A 49 0.77 13.10 28.39
C ARG A 49 0.03 13.70 27.19
N LEU A 50 -0.06 12.96 26.09
CA LEU A 50 -0.80 13.41 24.91
C LEU A 50 -2.31 13.52 25.20
N CYS A 51 -2.89 12.54 25.91
CA CYS A 51 -4.30 12.59 26.33
C CYS A 51 -4.59 13.85 27.17
N LEU A 52 -3.75 14.15 28.17
CA LEU A 52 -3.89 15.36 28.99
C LEU A 52 -3.73 16.64 28.17
N TYR A 53 -2.75 16.69 27.25
CA TYR A 53 -2.50 17.86 26.42
C TYR A 53 -3.64 18.17 25.44
N PHE A 54 -4.20 17.13 24.80
CA PHE A 54 -5.32 17.29 23.87
C PHE A 54 -6.68 17.35 24.55
N GLY A 55 -6.77 16.99 25.83
CA GLY A 55 -8.03 16.93 26.59
C GLY A 55 -8.93 15.79 26.13
N ILE A 56 -8.35 14.62 25.85
CA ILE A 56 -9.02 13.46 25.28
C ILE A 56 -8.75 12.19 26.10
N THR A 57 -9.54 11.14 25.87
CA THR A 57 -9.31 9.82 26.47
C THR A 57 -8.45 8.93 25.56
N PRO A 58 -7.87 7.82 26.08
CA PRO A 58 -7.23 6.83 25.22
C PRO A 58 -8.14 6.29 24.11
N ALA A 59 -9.45 6.17 24.35
CA ALA A 59 -10.40 5.71 23.34
C ALA A 59 -10.53 6.70 22.17
N ASP A 60 -10.38 8.01 22.43
CA ASP A 60 -10.41 9.03 21.38
C ASP A 60 -9.10 9.09 20.58
N PHE A 61 -8.00 8.65 21.21
CA PHE A 61 -6.65 8.71 20.63
C PHE A 61 -6.39 7.60 19.60
N PHE A 62 -7.07 6.45 19.72
CA PHE A 62 -6.87 5.31 18.83
C PHE A 62 -8.10 5.01 17.98
N ASP A 63 -7.86 4.67 16.72
CA ASP A 63 -8.82 3.93 15.91
C ASP A 63 -8.50 2.43 16.01
N PHE A 64 -9.55 1.60 16.02
CA PHE A 64 -9.41 0.15 16.13
C PHE A 64 -10.35 -0.56 15.15
N VAL A 65 -9.80 -1.56 14.47
CA VAL A 65 -10.58 -2.57 13.75
C VAL A 65 -10.21 -3.97 14.28
N PRO A 66 -11.20 -4.88 14.42
CA PRO A 66 -11.02 -6.18 15.08
C PRO A 66 -10.37 -7.23 14.17
N PHE A 67 -9.36 -6.81 13.41
CA PHE A 67 -8.54 -7.66 12.56
C PHE A 67 -7.23 -6.96 12.22
N ASP A 68 -6.17 -7.73 11.99
CA ASP A 68 -4.88 -7.31 11.46
C ASP A 68 -4.71 -7.81 10.03
N LEU A 69 -3.98 -7.05 9.22
CA LEU A 69 -3.70 -7.39 7.83
C LEU A 69 -2.21 -7.61 7.64
N SER A 70 -1.85 -8.67 6.92
CA SER A 70 -0.51 -8.85 6.35
C SER A 70 -0.59 -9.02 4.84
N TYR A 71 0.50 -8.70 4.15
CA TYR A 71 0.56 -8.64 2.71
C TYR A 71 1.78 -9.42 2.23
N ASP A 72 1.59 -10.23 1.19
CA ASP A 72 2.67 -10.98 0.55
C ASP A 72 2.48 -10.92 -0.96
N ALA A 73 3.54 -10.64 -1.71
CA ALA A 73 3.53 -10.67 -3.17
C ALA A 73 4.26 -11.93 -3.65
N VAL A 74 3.54 -12.83 -4.33
CA VAL A 74 4.05 -14.16 -4.71
C VAL A 74 3.73 -14.45 -6.17
N ALA A 75 4.70 -15.01 -6.90
CA ALA A 75 4.49 -15.49 -8.26
C ALA A 75 3.46 -16.63 -8.29
N ASP A 76 2.59 -16.66 -9.31
CA ASP A 76 1.55 -17.70 -9.45
C ASP A 76 2.15 -19.07 -9.81
N LYS A 77 3.22 -19.08 -10.63
CA LYS A 77 4.15 -20.20 -10.88
C LYS A 77 5.56 -19.63 -11.15
N LEU A 78 6.57 -20.49 -10.99
CA LEU A 78 8.03 -20.25 -11.12
C LEU A 78 8.52 -19.67 -12.47
N SER A 79 7.69 -19.00 -13.25
CA SER A 79 8.11 -18.08 -14.31
C SER A 79 8.17 -16.68 -13.71
N ALA A 80 9.36 -16.27 -13.24
CA ALA A 80 9.69 -14.88 -12.95
C ALA A 80 9.12 -13.98 -14.06
N LEU A 81 8.59 -12.79 -13.72
CA LEU A 81 7.98 -11.82 -14.65
C LEU A 81 8.56 -11.98 -16.06
N ASN A 82 7.86 -12.66 -16.98
CA ASN A 82 8.33 -12.84 -18.35
C ASN A 82 8.07 -11.52 -19.08
N ILE A 83 8.98 -10.57 -18.88
CA ILE A 83 9.14 -9.39 -19.74
C ILE A 83 9.56 -9.92 -21.11
N VAL A 84 8.58 -10.23 -21.97
CA VAL A 84 8.86 -10.66 -23.34
C VAL A 84 9.25 -9.41 -24.12
N SER A 85 10.48 -9.42 -24.62
CA SER A 85 10.99 -8.47 -25.60
C SER A 85 10.48 -8.86 -27.00
N GLU A 86 9.94 -7.87 -27.73
CA GLU A 86 9.90 -7.79 -29.20
C GLU A 86 8.90 -8.62 -30.03
N SER A 87 7.73 -9.01 -29.51
CA SER A 87 6.59 -9.34 -30.38
C SER A 87 5.37 -8.51 -30.02
N ASP A 88 4.56 -8.13 -31.02
CA ASP A 88 3.42 -7.18 -31.00
C ASP A 88 2.28 -7.47 -29.99
N ASP A 89 2.50 -8.36 -29.03
CA ASP A 89 1.61 -8.64 -27.91
C ASP A 89 2.30 -8.13 -26.63
N PRO A 90 1.78 -7.09 -25.94
CA PRO A 90 2.31 -6.65 -24.66
C PRO A 90 2.04 -7.75 -23.63
N GLY A 91 2.90 -8.75 -23.61
CA GLY A 91 2.83 -9.92 -22.74
C GLY A 91 2.91 -9.49 -21.29
N GLY A 92 1.76 -9.20 -20.70
CA GLY A 92 1.64 -8.86 -19.29
C GLY A 92 2.12 -10.01 -18.42
N SER A 93 2.88 -9.68 -17.37
CA SER A 93 3.26 -10.64 -16.36
C SER A 93 2.28 -10.60 -15.20
N PHE A 94 2.01 -11.75 -14.58
CA PHE A 94 1.04 -11.88 -13.50
C PHE A 94 1.68 -12.43 -12.23
N PHE A 95 1.23 -11.91 -11.08
CA PHE A 95 1.53 -12.46 -9.76
C PHE A 95 0.32 -12.27 -8.83
N ASN A 96 0.36 -12.88 -7.65
CA ASN A 96 -0.67 -12.74 -6.64
C ASN A 96 -0.18 -11.84 -5.50
N LEU A 97 -0.97 -10.81 -5.19
CA LEU A 97 -0.92 -10.12 -3.90
C LEU A 97 -1.85 -10.86 -2.95
N ILE A 98 -1.27 -11.55 -1.98
CA ILE A 98 -1.99 -12.26 -0.92
C ILE A 98 -2.20 -11.29 0.23
N ILE A 99 -3.45 -11.14 0.65
CA ILE A 99 -3.82 -10.37 1.83
C ILE A 99 -4.35 -11.34 2.86
N SER A 100 -3.66 -11.44 3.98
CA SER A 100 -4.06 -12.27 5.10
C SER A 100 -4.76 -11.41 6.14
N ALA A 101 -5.94 -11.83 6.60
CA ALA A 101 -6.71 -11.17 7.64
C ALA A 101 -6.79 -12.06 8.88
N ASP A 102 -6.19 -11.59 9.97
CA ASP A 102 -6.22 -12.24 11.29
C ASP A 102 -7.17 -11.47 12.21
N ASN A 103 -8.23 -12.13 12.68
CA ASN A 103 -9.22 -11.57 13.60
C ASN A 103 -9.04 -12.10 15.04
N GLY A 104 -7.87 -12.64 15.38
CA GLY A 104 -7.58 -13.24 16.68
C GLY A 104 -8.18 -14.63 16.88
N GLN A 105 -8.63 -15.28 15.79
CA GLN A 105 -9.13 -16.66 15.81
C GLN A 105 -8.05 -17.65 15.40
N LEU A 106 -8.33 -18.96 15.54
CA LEU A 106 -7.39 -20.04 15.22
C LEU A 106 -6.96 -20.10 13.75
N SER A 107 -7.73 -19.49 12.84
CA SER A 107 -7.47 -19.51 11.40
C SER A 107 -7.35 -18.10 10.83
N VAL A 108 -6.26 -17.87 10.09
CA VAL A 108 -6.05 -16.65 9.31
C VAL A 108 -6.68 -16.84 7.93
N ASN A 109 -7.56 -15.91 7.54
CA ASN A 109 -8.19 -15.93 6.21
C ASN A 109 -7.22 -15.34 5.17
N LYS A 110 -7.09 -15.97 4.01
CA LYS A 110 -6.25 -15.49 2.90
C LYS A 110 -7.09 -15.14 1.68
N TYR A 111 -6.78 -14.00 1.08
CA TYR A 111 -7.42 -13.48 -0.12
C TYR A 111 -6.37 -13.22 -1.18
N TYR A 112 -6.59 -13.71 -2.40
CA TYR A 112 -5.63 -13.65 -3.49
C TYR A 112 -6.10 -12.65 -4.53
N PHE A 113 -5.35 -11.56 -4.65
CA PHE A 113 -5.57 -10.51 -5.64
C PHE A 113 -4.61 -10.71 -6.80
N ARG A 114 -5.14 -10.93 -8.01
CA ARG A 114 -4.31 -11.05 -9.19
C ARG A 114 -3.79 -9.68 -9.62
N VAL A 115 -2.48 -9.57 -9.75
CA VAL A 115 -1.79 -8.37 -10.20
C VAL A 115 -1.24 -8.61 -11.60
N GLY A 116 -1.64 -7.76 -12.55
CA GLY A 116 -1.10 -7.74 -13.91
C GLY A 116 -0.13 -6.57 -14.08
N VAL A 117 1.03 -6.84 -14.66
CA VAL A 117 2.10 -5.86 -14.91
C VAL A 117 2.41 -5.85 -16.41
N PHE A 118 2.25 -4.69 -17.03
CA PHE A 118 2.44 -4.47 -18.46
C PHE A 118 3.50 -3.40 -18.63
N PHE A 119 4.57 -3.71 -19.36
CA PHE A 119 5.61 -2.75 -19.70
C PHE A 119 5.33 -2.17 -21.08
N PHE A 120 5.47 -0.86 -21.22
CA PHE A 120 5.26 -0.17 -22.49
C PHE A 120 6.57 0.46 -22.92
N ASN A 121 6.88 0.32 -24.22
CA ASN A 121 7.99 1.07 -24.79
C ASN A 121 7.55 2.53 -24.99
N LYS A 122 8.45 3.49 -24.74
CA LYS A 122 8.18 4.93 -24.96
C LYS A 122 7.75 5.13 -26.42
N GLY A 123 6.46 5.41 -26.65
CA GLY A 123 5.94 5.77 -27.98
C GLY A 123 4.99 4.78 -28.65
N LEU A 124 4.66 3.63 -28.03
CA LEU A 124 3.54 2.82 -28.49
C LEU A 124 2.26 3.29 -27.79
N SER A 125 1.35 3.85 -28.57
CA SER A 125 0.02 4.31 -28.16
C SER A 125 -0.84 3.13 -27.70
N ASP A 126 -1.07 3.01 -26.39
CA ASP A 126 -2.15 2.17 -25.86
C ASP A 126 -3.51 2.78 -26.28
N PRO A 127 -4.50 1.95 -26.70
CA PRO A 127 -5.85 2.38 -27.12
C PRO A 127 -6.66 3.19 -26.08
N GLN A 128 -6.20 3.38 -24.83
CA GLN A 128 -6.88 4.21 -23.82
C GLN A 128 -6.23 5.58 -23.50
N ASP A 129 -5.40 6.12 -24.40
CA ASP A 129 -5.04 7.56 -24.40
C ASP A 129 -4.18 8.04 -23.20
N TYR A 130 -3.35 7.16 -22.62
CA TYR A 130 -2.32 7.57 -21.66
C TYR A 130 -1.15 8.24 -22.41
N LYS A 131 -1.30 9.52 -22.75
CA LYS A 131 -0.24 10.40 -23.31
C LYS A 131 0.82 10.79 -22.28
N VAL A 132 1.20 9.88 -21.39
CA VAL A 132 2.06 10.16 -20.23
C VAL A 132 3.22 9.16 -20.24
N PRO A 133 4.47 9.58 -19.96
CA PRO A 133 5.65 8.73 -20.11
C PRO A 133 5.82 7.75 -18.93
N TYR A 134 4.92 6.79 -18.79
CA TYR A 134 5.08 5.68 -17.83
C TYR A 134 5.75 4.49 -18.49
N SER A 135 6.63 3.84 -17.74
CA SER A 135 7.35 2.65 -18.21
C SER A 135 6.57 1.35 -17.92
N ALA A 136 5.66 1.40 -16.94
CA ALA A 136 4.81 0.26 -16.58
C ALA A 136 3.39 0.70 -16.22
N TYR A 137 2.41 -0.11 -16.64
CA TYR A 137 1.05 -0.09 -16.15
C TYR A 137 0.83 -1.32 -15.28
N VAL A 138 0.34 -1.10 -14.07
CA VAL A 138 -0.05 -2.16 -13.16
C VAL A 138 -1.52 -2.01 -12.85
N TYR A 139 -2.20 -3.14 -12.89
CA TYR A 139 -3.53 -3.25 -12.34
C TYR A 139 -3.59 -4.40 -11.35
N VAL A 140 -4.33 -4.18 -10.28
CA VAL A 140 -4.73 -5.20 -9.32
C VAL A 140 -6.20 -5.46 -9.59
N ALA A 141 -6.46 -6.48 -10.39
CA ALA A 141 -7.81 -6.76 -10.85
C ALA A 141 -8.24 -8.16 -10.42
N GLY A 142 -9.52 -8.28 -10.09
CA GLY A 142 -10.30 -9.40 -10.57
C GLY A 142 -10.90 -9.01 -11.92
N TRP A 143 -10.20 -9.24 -13.04
CA TRP A 143 -10.89 -9.19 -14.35
C TRP A 143 -11.94 -10.29 -14.38
N SER A 144 -13.05 -10.00 -15.07
CA SER A 144 -14.30 -10.77 -14.97
C SER A 144 -14.14 -12.24 -15.34
N GLN A 145 -14.71 -13.12 -14.49
CA GLN A 145 -14.77 -14.60 -14.57
C GLN A 145 -13.68 -15.40 -13.84
N ASP A 146 -12.79 -14.77 -13.06
CA ASP A 146 -11.79 -15.48 -12.26
C ASP A 146 -12.15 -15.55 -10.76
N LYS A 147 -11.76 -16.64 -10.08
CA LYS A 147 -11.94 -16.88 -8.63
C LYS A 147 -11.42 -15.69 -7.80
N HIS A 148 -10.38 -15.02 -8.28
CA HIS A 148 -9.77 -13.85 -7.65
C HIS A 148 -10.72 -12.65 -7.52
N GLN A 149 -11.71 -12.49 -8.40
CA GLN A 149 -12.71 -11.43 -8.29
C GLN A 149 -13.66 -11.66 -7.11
N GLU A 150 -14.07 -12.90 -6.90
CA GLU A 150 -14.94 -13.26 -5.77
C GLU A 150 -14.22 -13.05 -4.44
N GLU A 151 -12.95 -13.45 -4.34
CA GLU A 151 -12.12 -13.22 -3.16
C GLU A 151 -11.92 -11.73 -2.86
N ALA A 152 -11.66 -10.91 -3.89
CA ALA A 152 -11.58 -9.45 -3.74
C ALA A 152 -12.91 -8.85 -3.25
N LEU A 153 -14.05 -9.24 -3.84
CA LEU A 153 -15.35 -8.76 -3.39
C LEU A 153 -15.70 -9.23 -1.97
N GLN A 154 -15.31 -10.46 -1.61
CA GLN A 154 -15.48 -10.97 -0.26
C GLN A 154 -14.65 -10.18 0.73
N PHE A 155 -13.36 -9.94 0.45
CA PHE A 155 -12.51 -9.10 1.28
C PHE A 155 -13.10 -7.70 1.44
N LYS A 156 -13.60 -7.12 0.34
CA LYS A 156 -14.24 -5.79 0.36
C LYS A 156 -15.37 -5.72 1.39
N ARG A 157 -16.32 -6.65 1.29
CA ARG A 157 -17.50 -6.72 2.16
C ARG A 157 -17.14 -7.02 3.61
N MET A 158 -16.18 -7.91 3.84
CA MET A 158 -15.88 -8.38 5.19
C MET A 158 -14.97 -7.43 5.96
N TYR A 159 -14.05 -6.75 5.27
CA TYR A 159 -12.98 -5.96 5.87
C TYR A 159 -12.95 -4.52 5.35
N PHE A 160 -12.68 -4.31 4.05
CA PHE A 160 -12.38 -2.97 3.50
C PHE A 160 -13.49 -1.94 3.76
N ASP A 161 -14.75 -2.29 3.52
CA ASP A 161 -15.89 -1.38 3.71
C ASP A 161 -16.16 -1.04 5.18
N LYS A 162 -15.61 -1.83 6.11
CA LYS A 162 -15.73 -1.60 7.55
C LYS A 162 -14.55 -0.83 8.13
N MET A 163 -13.50 -0.60 7.33
CA MET A 163 -12.34 0.18 7.74
C MET A 163 -12.68 1.68 7.74
N PRO A 164 -12.36 2.42 8.82
CA PRO A 164 -12.21 3.87 8.76
C PRO A 164 -11.31 4.30 7.61
N ALA A 165 -11.53 5.52 7.09
CA ALA A 165 -10.77 6.05 5.95
C ALA A 165 -9.25 5.99 6.15
N ALA A 166 -8.75 6.26 7.36
CA ALA A 166 -7.33 6.17 7.68
C ALA A 166 -6.75 4.75 7.46
N PHE A 167 -7.52 3.71 7.79
CA PHE A 167 -7.11 2.33 7.56
C PHE A 167 -7.23 1.92 6.08
N GLN A 168 -8.19 2.47 5.33
CA GLN A 168 -8.26 2.29 3.88
C GLN A 168 -7.05 2.92 3.18
N GLU A 169 -6.59 4.10 3.62
CA GLU A 169 -5.34 4.71 3.13
C GLU A 169 -4.12 3.84 3.41
N GLN A 170 -4.04 3.25 4.61
CA GLN A 170 -2.97 2.32 4.95
C GLN A 170 -3.02 1.07 4.08
N PHE A 171 -4.21 0.50 3.87
CA PHE A 171 -4.39 -0.63 2.95
C PHE A 171 -3.81 -0.33 1.56
N TYR A 172 -4.15 0.82 0.98
CA TYR A 172 -3.60 1.22 -0.32
C TYR A 172 -2.10 1.42 -0.30
N THR A 173 -1.57 2.02 0.76
CA THR A 173 -0.13 2.22 0.94
C THR A 173 0.61 0.88 1.00
N SER A 174 0.12 -0.06 1.81
CA SER A 174 0.70 -1.39 1.95
C SER A 174 0.63 -2.19 0.66
N CYS A 175 -0.52 -2.20 -0.04
CA CYS A 175 -0.63 -2.85 -1.35
C CYS A 175 0.39 -2.28 -2.34
N THR A 176 0.48 -0.94 -2.44
CA THR A 176 1.41 -0.25 -3.35
C THR A 176 2.86 -0.63 -3.03
N GLN A 177 3.25 -0.60 -1.76
CA GLN A 177 4.61 -0.92 -1.34
C GLN A 177 5.00 -2.34 -1.75
N HIS A 178 4.17 -3.35 -1.45
CA HIS A 178 4.50 -4.75 -1.74
C HIS A 178 4.50 -5.03 -3.25
N ILE A 179 3.62 -4.38 -4.01
CA ILE A 179 3.61 -4.45 -5.48
C ILE A 179 4.90 -3.84 -6.05
N VAL A 180 5.25 -2.62 -5.64
CA VAL A 180 6.44 -1.91 -6.13
C VAL A 180 7.70 -2.69 -5.77
N GLU A 181 7.79 -3.22 -4.54
CA GLU A 181 8.92 -4.02 -4.09
C GLU A 181 9.06 -5.29 -4.93
N TYR A 182 7.98 -6.05 -5.12
CA TYR A 182 7.99 -7.26 -5.94
C TYR A 182 8.40 -6.98 -7.39
N VAL A 183 7.82 -5.93 -8.01
CA VAL A 183 8.15 -5.52 -9.39
C VAL A 183 9.61 -5.09 -9.49
N SER A 184 10.10 -4.29 -8.53
CA SER A 184 11.49 -3.82 -8.49
C SER A 184 12.48 -4.97 -8.38
N LEU A 185 12.23 -5.93 -7.49
CA LEU A 185 13.07 -7.13 -7.33
C LEU A 185 13.05 -8.02 -8.57
N SER A 186 11.90 -8.13 -9.23
CA SER A 186 11.76 -8.96 -10.43
C SER A 186 12.38 -8.32 -11.67
N LEU A 187 12.58 -6.99 -11.67
CA LEU A 187 13.27 -6.24 -12.73
C LEU A 187 14.80 -6.24 -12.57
N ALA A 188 15.30 -6.33 -11.34
CA ALA A 188 16.74 -6.32 -11.03
C ALA A 188 17.61 -7.20 -11.94
N PRO A 189 17.29 -8.49 -12.19
CA PRO A 189 18.10 -9.35 -13.08
C PRO A 189 17.96 -9.02 -14.58
N LYS A 190 17.03 -8.14 -14.97
CA LYS A 190 16.70 -7.80 -16.37
C LYS A 190 17.16 -6.40 -16.79
N ARG A 191 18.06 -5.80 -16.00
CA ARG A 191 18.62 -4.45 -16.17
C ARG A 191 19.25 -4.18 -17.56
N LEU A 192 19.53 -5.22 -18.35
CA LEU A 192 20.10 -5.11 -19.70
C LEU A 192 19.10 -4.67 -20.79
N ILE A 193 17.79 -4.77 -20.56
CA ILE A 193 16.74 -4.42 -21.55
C ILE A 193 16.26 -2.97 -21.39
N PHE A 194 16.57 -2.37 -20.24
CA PHE A 194 16.02 -1.12 -19.76
C PHE A 194 17.18 -0.13 -19.60
N GLU A 195 17.11 1.07 -20.21
CA GLU A 195 18.16 2.08 -20.10
C GLU A 195 18.52 2.33 -18.63
N ALA A 196 19.79 2.11 -18.29
CA ALA A 196 20.29 1.96 -16.92
C ALA A 196 20.08 3.20 -16.02
N ASP A 197 19.76 4.35 -16.62
CA ASP A 197 19.65 5.66 -15.97
C ASP A 197 18.23 6.29 -16.05
N SER A 198 17.21 5.52 -16.43
CA SER A 198 15.82 6.02 -16.45
C SER A 198 15.14 5.86 -15.08
N ASP A 199 14.54 6.92 -14.55
CA ASP A 199 13.54 6.80 -13.48
C ASP A 199 12.30 6.09 -14.06
N TYR A 200 12.13 4.81 -13.70
CA TYR A 200 10.96 4.03 -14.12
C TYR A 200 9.74 4.48 -13.32
N LYS A 201 8.74 5.02 -14.01
CA LYS A 201 7.45 5.37 -13.40
C LYS A 201 6.40 4.32 -13.71
N MET A 202 5.54 4.09 -12.74
CA MET A 202 4.44 3.13 -12.81
C MET A 202 3.12 3.79 -12.40
N ILE A 203 2.07 3.51 -13.17
CA ILE A 203 0.69 3.69 -12.72
C ILE A 203 0.23 2.39 -12.06
N VAL A 204 -0.27 2.46 -10.83
CA VAL A 204 -0.85 1.31 -10.13
C VAL A 204 -2.34 1.55 -9.90
N ASN A 205 -3.17 0.78 -10.60
CA ASN A 205 -4.60 0.71 -10.35
C ASN A 205 -4.85 -0.33 -9.27
N LEU A 206 -5.11 0.13 -8.06
CA LEU A 206 -5.37 -0.68 -6.88
C LEU A 206 -6.84 -1.14 -6.83
N PRO A 207 -7.16 -2.14 -5.98
CA PRO A 207 -8.53 -2.57 -5.81
C PRO A 207 -9.46 -1.41 -5.40
N TYR A 208 -10.74 -1.52 -5.76
CA TYR A 208 -11.78 -0.59 -5.31
C TYR A 208 -11.61 0.87 -5.77
N GLY A 209 -10.91 1.09 -6.88
CA GLY A 209 -10.97 2.36 -7.64
C GLY A 209 -9.89 3.40 -7.29
N ARG A 210 -8.86 3.02 -6.53
CA ARG A 210 -7.71 3.89 -6.23
C ARG A 210 -6.64 3.75 -7.31
N THR A 211 -6.14 4.87 -7.81
CA THR A 211 -4.98 4.90 -8.71
C THR A 211 -3.85 5.68 -8.05
N VAL A 212 -2.63 5.17 -8.11
CA VAL A 212 -1.43 5.83 -7.58
C VAL A 212 -0.29 5.80 -8.59
N GLU A 213 0.52 6.85 -8.59
CA GLU A 213 1.80 6.86 -9.30
C GLU A 213 2.91 6.43 -8.34
N ALA A 214 3.81 5.56 -8.81
CA ALA A 214 4.94 5.07 -8.03
C ALA A 214 6.22 5.04 -8.87
N SER A 215 7.36 5.30 -8.23
CA SER A 215 8.67 5.11 -8.83
C SER A 215 9.18 3.69 -8.57
N ILE A 216 9.73 3.08 -9.60
CA ILE A 216 10.42 1.79 -9.52
C ILE A 216 11.92 2.09 -9.51
N ILE A 217 12.62 1.58 -8.51
CA ILE A 217 14.07 1.61 -8.47
C ILE A 217 14.52 0.15 -8.62
N PRO A 218 15.02 -0.26 -9.80
CA PRO A 218 15.62 -1.58 -9.97
C PRO A 218 16.77 -1.71 -8.97
N LYS A 219 16.63 -2.58 -7.96
CA LYS A 219 17.63 -2.79 -6.91
C LYS A 219 18.60 -3.90 -7.29
#